data_AF-A0A2V6J3Y9-F1
#
_entry.id   AF-A0A2V6J3Y9-F1
#
_cell.length_a   1.000
_cell.length_b   1.000
_cell.length_c   1.000
_cell.angle_alpha   90.00
_cell.angle_beta   90.00
_cell.angle_gamma   90.00
#
_symmetry.space_group_name_H-M   'P 1'
#
loop_
_entity.id
_entity.type
_entity.pdbx_description
1 polymer ?
#
loop_
_entity_poly.entity_id
_entity_poly.type
_entity_poly.pdbx_seq_one_letter_code
_entity_poly.pdbx_strand_id
1 'polypeptide(L)'
;MTVFSILGAGMIVAPVYALKVTEPAAASHGYPGLCDINGKKLADGEFRQWVENNRLHVVITYKFSAGEVYEEHSQFRQESELIQEKWSWKESKHGTSQREFAVDFLTGIASAHISQDNKDVSKRIKIEPGRTFAGFGFSLALSNLRKRLLSGEQVQLKAVGFSDFPTLGPQVVTVTISHEGVDRMSMSGRSLKGDRFIVHPEIPFVAKFFVKVPDTRIWLTNPEPAGFLRWEGPIVLPTDPIVRVDLLSGEKSGPAESAGS
;
A
#
# COMPACT_ATOMS: atom_id res chain seq x y z
N MET A 1 21.52 41.43 31.21
CA MET A 1 20.22 40.75 31.10
C MET A 1 20.24 39.99 29.79
N THR A 2 20.49 38.68 29.88
CA THR A 2 20.76 37.82 28.72
C THR A 2 19.45 37.31 28.16
N VAL A 3 19.15 37.63 26.90
CA VAL A 3 17.97 37.10 26.19
C VAL A 3 18.38 35.79 25.54
N PHE A 4 17.83 34.68 26.02
CA PHE A 4 17.90 33.39 25.35
C PHE A 4 16.88 33.38 24.21
N SER A 5 17.36 33.41 22.97
CA SER A 5 16.54 33.07 21.80
C SER A 5 16.52 31.55 21.65
N ILE A 6 15.40 30.93 22.00
CA ILE A 6 15.14 29.53 21.66
C ILE A 6 14.74 29.49 20.18
N LEU A 7 15.66 29.08 19.32
CA LEU A 7 15.34 28.74 17.93
C LEU A 7 14.64 27.38 17.95
N GLY A 8 13.30 27.39 17.98
CA GLY A 8 12.52 26.19 17.75
C GLY A 8 12.74 25.73 16.31
N ALA A 9 13.33 24.54 16.14
CA ALA A 9 13.36 23.86 14.85
C ALA A 9 11.92 23.50 14.45
N GLY A 10 11.26 24.40 13.73
CA GLY A 10 9.95 24.15 13.18
C GLY A 10 10.05 23.06 12.12
N MET A 11 9.30 21.96 12.28
CA MET A 11 8.99 21.05 11.18
C MET A 11 8.34 21.88 10.07
N ILE A 12 9.04 22.06 8.95
CA ILE A 12 8.46 22.67 7.76
C ILE A 12 7.53 21.63 7.15
N VAL A 13 6.24 21.69 7.50
CA VAL A 13 5.21 20.95 6.78
C VAL A 13 4.94 21.73 5.50
N ALA A 14 5.57 21.30 4.40
CA ALA A 14 5.36 21.91 3.09
C ALA A 14 3.86 21.81 2.69
N PRO A 15 3.32 22.81 1.97
CA PRO A 15 1.96 22.73 1.43
C PRO A 15 1.81 21.43 0.63
N VAL A 16 0.75 20.70 0.93
CA VAL A 16 0.60 19.35 0.41
C VAL A 16 -0.08 19.41 -0.95
N TYR A 17 0.74 19.46 -2.00
CA TYR A 17 0.31 19.40 -3.39
C TYR A 17 -0.03 17.96 -3.81
N ALA A 18 -0.79 17.83 -4.90
CA ALA A 18 -0.97 16.56 -5.58
C ALA A 18 0.38 15.97 -5.97
N LEU A 19 0.48 14.65 -5.90
CA LEU A 19 1.71 13.93 -6.17
C LEU A 19 2.08 14.03 -7.64
N LYS A 20 3.15 14.77 -7.95
CA LYS A 20 3.68 14.88 -9.30
C LYS A 20 4.16 13.52 -9.81
N VAL A 21 3.89 13.22 -11.08
CA VAL A 21 4.49 12.06 -11.76
C VAL A 21 5.93 12.38 -12.13
N THR A 22 6.85 11.59 -11.60
CA THR A 22 8.30 11.64 -11.88
C THR A 22 8.78 10.31 -12.45
N GLU A 23 8.12 9.21 -12.08
CA GLU A 23 8.40 7.84 -12.50
C GLU A 23 7.10 7.24 -13.09
N PRO A 24 6.76 7.57 -14.35
CA PRO A 24 5.55 7.03 -14.99
C PRO A 24 5.67 5.51 -15.13
N ALA A 25 4.62 4.79 -14.74
CA ALA A 25 4.59 3.35 -14.82
C ALA A 25 4.15 2.91 -16.22
N ALA A 26 4.70 1.80 -16.70
CA ALA A 26 4.42 1.25 -18.03
C ALA A 26 3.89 -0.19 -17.93
N ALA A 27 3.72 -0.87 -19.06
CA ALA A 27 3.29 -2.26 -19.05
C ALA A 27 4.28 -3.15 -18.28
N SER A 28 3.76 -4.05 -17.44
CA SER A 28 4.54 -5.00 -16.67
C SER A 28 3.69 -6.23 -16.32
N HIS A 29 4.34 -7.39 -16.25
CA HIS A 29 3.71 -8.65 -15.86
C HIS A 29 4.70 -9.41 -14.98
N GLY A 30 4.25 -9.84 -13.80
CA GLY A 30 5.04 -10.59 -12.85
C GLY A 30 4.24 -11.68 -12.16
N TYR A 31 4.95 -12.54 -11.44
CA TYR A 31 4.38 -13.68 -10.72
C TYR A 31 4.85 -13.67 -9.25
N PRO A 32 4.39 -12.69 -8.45
CA PRO A 32 4.82 -12.56 -7.06
C PRO A 32 4.29 -13.73 -6.20
N GLY A 33 4.89 -13.94 -5.03
CA GLY A 33 4.39 -14.89 -4.04
C GLY A 33 3.70 -14.17 -2.89
N LEU A 34 2.49 -14.58 -2.52
CA LEU A 34 1.89 -14.20 -1.24
C LEU A 34 2.34 -15.20 -0.19
N CYS A 35 2.89 -14.69 0.90
CA CYS A 35 3.47 -15.45 2.00
C CYS A 35 2.88 -15.02 3.34
N ASP A 36 2.99 -15.87 4.35
CA ASP A 36 2.88 -15.41 5.73
C ASP A 36 4.08 -14.51 6.09
N ILE A 37 4.01 -13.86 7.25
CA ILE A 37 5.08 -12.97 7.71
C ILE A 37 6.41 -13.69 7.96
N ASN A 38 6.40 -15.02 8.13
CA ASN A 38 7.59 -15.85 8.27
C ASN A 38 8.20 -16.26 6.92
N GLY A 39 7.59 -15.83 5.81
CA GLY A 39 8.04 -16.09 4.45
C GLY A 39 7.63 -17.45 3.90
N LYS A 40 6.73 -18.18 4.56
CA LYS A 40 6.14 -19.40 3.98
C LYS A 40 5.10 -18.99 2.95
N LYS A 41 5.20 -19.53 1.74
CA LYS A 41 4.23 -19.28 0.67
C LYS A 41 2.82 -19.75 1.04
N LEU A 42 1.84 -18.90 0.75
CA LEU A 42 0.41 -19.14 0.93
C LEU A 42 -0.32 -19.27 -0.41
N ALA A 43 0.05 -18.44 -1.39
CA ALA A 43 -0.59 -18.40 -2.70
C ALA A 43 0.38 -17.98 -3.82
N ASP A 44 0.07 -18.45 -5.03
CA ASP A 44 0.69 -17.98 -6.26
C ASP A 44 0.04 -16.69 -6.71
N GLY A 45 0.85 -15.64 -6.90
CA GLY A 45 0.42 -14.35 -7.38
C GLY A 45 0.62 -14.18 -8.88
N GLU A 46 -0.25 -13.39 -9.50
CA GLU A 46 -0.08 -12.84 -10.84
C GLU A 46 -0.31 -11.32 -10.77
N PHE A 47 0.68 -10.56 -11.18
CA PHE A 47 0.62 -9.11 -11.27
C PHE A 47 0.60 -8.70 -12.73
N ARG A 48 -0.40 -7.92 -13.15
CA ARG A 48 -0.51 -7.36 -14.50
C ARG A 48 -0.71 -5.88 -14.41
N GLN A 49 0.04 -5.13 -15.21
CA GLN A 49 -0.06 -3.70 -15.34
C GLN A 49 0.04 -3.31 -16.81
N TRP A 50 -0.84 -2.42 -17.28
CA TRP A 50 -0.81 -1.93 -18.66
C TRP A 50 -1.43 -0.54 -18.77
N VAL A 51 -1.14 0.15 -19.86
CA VAL A 51 -1.75 1.44 -20.18
C VAL A 51 -2.76 1.24 -21.30
N GLU A 52 -3.99 1.68 -21.08
CA GLU A 52 -5.08 1.66 -22.06
C GLU A 52 -5.90 2.94 -21.89
N ASN A 53 -6.26 3.61 -23.00
CA ASN A 53 -7.04 4.85 -22.97
C ASN A 53 -6.47 5.93 -22.02
N ASN A 54 -5.13 6.07 -22.01
CA ASN A 54 -4.38 6.97 -21.13
C ASN A 54 -4.54 6.68 -19.63
N ARG A 55 -4.99 5.48 -19.25
CA ARG A 55 -5.10 5.04 -17.86
C ARG A 55 -4.18 3.86 -17.61
N LEU A 56 -3.52 3.88 -16.47
CA LEU A 56 -2.78 2.73 -15.97
C LEU A 56 -3.77 1.80 -15.26
N HIS A 57 -3.82 0.57 -15.69
CA HIS A 57 -4.57 -0.51 -15.06
C HIS A 57 -3.60 -1.40 -14.31
N VAL A 58 -3.98 -1.81 -13.10
CA VAL A 58 -3.26 -2.80 -12.29
C VAL A 58 -4.24 -3.88 -11.86
N VAL A 59 -3.87 -5.13 -12.07
CA VAL A 59 -4.60 -6.30 -11.56
C VAL A 59 -3.63 -7.22 -10.85
N ILE A 60 -3.95 -7.59 -9.62
CA ILE A 60 -3.17 -8.54 -8.82
C ILE A 60 -4.08 -9.67 -8.40
N THR A 61 -3.73 -10.91 -8.70
CA THR A 61 -4.52 -12.09 -8.34
C THR A 61 -3.66 -13.04 -7.52
N TYR A 62 -4.15 -13.53 -6.39
CA TYR A 62 -3.52 -14.57 -5.59
C TYR A 62 -4.39 -15.82 -5.55
N LYS A 63 -3.84 -16.97 -5.96
CA LYS A 63 -4.54 -18.26 -5.99
C LYS A 63 -3.97 -19.19 -4.93
N PHE A 64 -4.81 -19.55 -3.96
CA PHE A 64 -4.46 -20.47 -2.88
C PHE A 64 -4.73 -21.91 -3.32
N SER A 65 -3.94 -22.85 -2.80
CA SER A 65 -4.14 -24.28 -3.09
C SER A 65 -5.50 -24.80 -2.61
N ALA A 66 -6.09 -24.18 -1.59
CA ALA A 66 -7.41 -24.50 -1.04
C ALA A 66 -8.59 -23.97 -1.88
N GLY A 67 -8.34 -23.32 -3.01
CA GLY A 67 -9.40 -22.78 -3.90
C GLY A 67 -9.93 -21.40 -3.50
N GLU A 68 -9.26 -20.73 -2.55
CA GLU A 68 -9.44 -19.30 -2.28
C GLU A 68 -8.71 -18.48 -3.35
N VAL A 69 -9.32 -17.36 -3.75
CA VAL A 69 -8.76 -16.43 -4.73
C VAL A 69 -8.96 -15.01 -4.24
N TYR A 70 -7.87 -14.25 -4.16
CA TYR A 70 -7.88 -12.83 -3.86
C TYR A 70 -7.54 -12.03 -5.11
N GLU A 71 -8.26 -10.93 -5.33
CA GLU A 71 -8.10 -10.07 -6.50
C GLU A 71 -8.09 -8.60 -6.08
N GLU A 72 -7.05 -7.87 -6.51
CA GLU A 72 -6.98 -6.42 -6.45
C GLU A 72 -7.07 -5.84 -7.85
N HIS A 73 -7.90 -4.82 -8.04
CA HIS A 73 -7.95 -4.02 -9.26
C HIS A 73 -7.74 -2.56 -8.90
N SER A 74 -6.89 -1.87 -9.66
CA SER A 74 -6.69 -0.43 -9.53
C SER A 74 -6.61 0.25 -10.89
N GLN A 75 -7.04 1.50 -10.93
CA GLN A 75 -6.94 2.37 -12.11
C GLN A 75 -6.34 3.72 -11.72
N PHE A 76 -5.43 4.23 -12.54
CA PHE A 76 -4.75 5.50 -12.30
C PHE A 76 -4.66 6.36 -13.56
N ARG A 77 -4.61 7.68 -13.36
CA ARG A 77 -4.11 8.64 -14.34
C ARG A 77 -2.68 9.04 -13.94
N GLN A 78 -1.77 9.05 -14.91
CA GLN A 78 -0.34 9.34 -14.70
C GLN A 78 0.17 10.48 -15.59
N GLU A 79 -0.56 11.59 -15.63
CA GLU A 79 -0.19 12.78 -16.42
C GLU A 79 0.81 13.67 -15.66
N SER A 80 0.47 14.92 -15.34
CA SER A 80 1.28 15.76 -14.46
C SER A 80 1.25 15.28 -13.00
N GLU A 81 0.16 14.62 -12.61
CA GLU A 81 -0.12 14.16 -11.25
C GLU A 81 -0.57 12.69 -11.26
N LEU A 82 -0.13 11.92 -10.27
CA LEU A 82 -0.56 10.55 -10.05
C LEU A 82 -1.91 10.56 -9.33
N ILE A 83 -2.98 10.21 -10.02
CA ILE A 83 -4.33 10.15 -9.44
C ILE A 83 -4.85 8.72 -9.51
N GLN A 84 -5.24 8.15 -8.38
CA GLN A 84 -6.01 6.90 -8.35
C GLN A 84 -7.48 7.22 -8.63
N GLU A 85 -8.06 6.54 -9.61
CA GLU A 85 -9.47 6.73 -10.02
C GLU A 85 -10.36 5.65 -9.42
N LYS A 86 -9.85 4.41 -9.33
CA LYS A 86 -10.58 3.26 -8.80
C LYS A 86 -9.66 2.31 -8.04
N TRP A 87 -10.23 1.63 -7.06
CA TRP A 87 -9.63 0.52 -6.35
C TRP A 87 -10.72 -0.49 -5.97
N SER A 88 -10.42 -1.77 -6.06
CA SER A 88 -11.25 -2.81 -5.45
C SER A 88 -10.41 -4.00 -5.00
N TRP A 89 -10.85 -4.63 -3.93
CA TRP A 89 -10.36 -5.90 -3.43
C TRP A 89 -11.52 -6.90 -3.33
N LYS A 90 -11.28 -8.14 -3.76
CA LYS A 90 -12.26 -9.22 -3.69
C LYS A 90 -11.61 -10.50 -3.19
N GLU A 91 -12.29 -11.16 -2.28
CA GLU A 91 -11.95 -12.49 -1.79
C GLU A 91 -13.07 -13.45 -2.12
N SER A 92 -12.72 -14.56 -2.75
CA SER A 92 -13.66 -15.61 -3.09
C SER A 92 -13.13 -16.97 -2.70
N LYS A 93 -14.05 -17.90 -2.45
CA LYS A 93 -13.74 -19.30 -2.18
C LYS A 93 -14.62 -20.17 -3.05
N HIS A 94 -14.01 -21.01 -3.88
CA HIS A 94 -14.71 -21.85 -4.86
C HIS A 94 -15.71 -21.07 -5.74
N GLY A 95 -15.37 -19.83 -6.12
CA GLY A 95 -16.20 -18.96 -6.94
C GLY A 95 -17.27 -18.16 -6.18
N THR A 96 -17.48 -18.44 -4.88
CA THR A 96 -18.40 -17.66 -4.04
C THR A 96 -17.66 -16.51 -3.37
N SER A 97 -18.12 -15.28 -3.59
CA SER A 97 -17.57 -14.09 -2.93
C SER A 97 -17.75 -14.14 -1.42
N GLN A 98 -16.72 -13.76 -0.68
CA GLN A 98 -16.71 -13.75 0.79
C GLN A 98 -16.61 -12.32 1.33
N ARG A 99 -15.67 -11.54 0.78
CA ARG A 99 -15.44 -10.14 1.13
C ARG A 99 -15.16 -9.34 -0.14
N GLU A 100 -15.78 -8.19 -0.27
CA GLU A 100 -15.53 -7.23 -1.34
C GLU A 100 -15.39 -5.83 -0.75
N PHE A 101 -14.40 -5.09 -1.23
CA PHE A 101 -14.14 -3.71 -0.85
C PHE A 101 -13.88 -2.90 -2.10
N ALA A 102 -14.41 -1.70 -2.20
CA ALA A 102 -14.21 -0.86 -3.37
C ALA A 102 -14.20 0.61 -3.01
N VAL A 103 -13.46 1.37 -3.81
CA VAL A 103 -13.40 2.83 -3.75
C VAL A 103 -13.43 3.37 -5.17
N ASP A 104 -14.45 4.16 -5.48
CA ASP A 104 -14.48 5.03 -6.64
C ASP A 104 -14.02 6.42 -6.18
N PHE A 105 -12.78 6.78 -6.53
CA PHE A 105 -12.13 8.01 -6.05
C PHE A 105 -12.68 9.26 -6.75
N LEU A 106 -13.29 9.10 -7.92
CA LEU A 106 -13.89 10.19 -8.68
C LEU A 106 -15.21 10.65 -8.06
N THR A 107 -16.04 9.71 -7.62
CA THR A 107 -17.31 9.99 -6.94
C THR A 107 -17.15 10.10 -5.42
N GLY A 108 -16.05 9.58 -4.87
CA GLY A 108 -15.80 9.48 -3.44
C GLY A 108 -16.65 8.42 -2.76
N ILE A 109 -17.21 7.47 -3.49
CA ILE A 109 -17.99 6.38 -2.91
C ILE A 109 -17.06 5.22 -2.56
N ALA A 110 -17.10 4.79 -1.31
CA ALA A 110 -16.41 3.60 -0.84
C ALA A 110 -17.42 2.61 -0.24
N SER A 111 -17.27 1.33 -0.56
CA SER A 111 -18.18 0.27 -0.16
C SER A 111 -17.46 -0.97 0.33
N ALA A 112 -18.12 -1.71 1.21
CA ALA A 112 -17.69 -3.03 1.64
C ALA A 112 -18.88 -3.99 1.76
N HIS A 113 -18.67 -5.23 1.34
CA HIS A 113 -19.61 -6.33 1.46
C HIS A 113 -18.90 -7.52 2.10
N ILE A 114 -19.43 -8.06 3.21
CA ILE A 114 -18.91 -9.26 3.88
C ILE A 114 -20.06 -10.24 4.03
N SER A 115 -19.99 -11.35 3.28
CA SER A 115 -21.10 -12.30 3.15
C SER A 115 -21.36 -13.09 4.42
N GLN A 116 -20.31 -13.49 5.15
CA GLN A 116 -20.43 -14.28 6.40
C GLN A 116 -21.30 -13.59 7.47
N ASP A 117 -21.21 -12.26 7.54
CA ASP A 117 -21.92 -11.44 8.52
C ASP A 117 -23.14 -10.71 7.93
N ASN A 118 -23.42 -10.91 6.63
CA ASN A 118 -24.38 -10.12 5.86
C ASN A 118 -24.22 -8.59 6.07
N LYS A 119 -22.96 -8.13 6.12
CA LYS A 119 -22.63 -6.72 6.31
C LYS A 119 -22.45 -6.07 4.96
N ASP A 120 -23.21 -5.01 4.72
CA ASP A 120 -23.10 -4.17 3.53
C ASP A 120 -23.02 -2.71 3.97
N VAL A 121 -22.03 -1.99 3.44
CA VAL A 121 -21.86 -0.56 3.69
C VAL A 121 -21.47 0.13 2.40
N SER A 122 -22.07 1.28 2.15
CA SER A 122 -21.68 2.22 1.12
C SER A 122 -21.75 3.62 1.67
N LYS A 123 -20.63 4.36 1.60
CA LYS A 123 -20.51 5.71 2.17
C LYS A 123 -19.72 6.61 1.24
N ARG A 124 -20.10 7.88 1.23
CA ARG A 124 -19.29 8.93 0.64
C ARG A 124 -18.17 9.32 1.60
N ILE A 125 -16.95 9.37 1.10
CA ILE A 125 -15.74 9.77 1.81
C ILE A 125 -15.09 10.98 1.13
N LYS A 126 -14.31 11.73 1.89
CA LYS A 126 -13.58 12.88 1.36
C LYS A 126 -12.30 12.41 0.66
N ILE A 127 -12.24 12.61 -0.65
CA ILE A 127 -11.06 12.32 -1.47
C ILE A 127 -10.30 13.61 -1.76
N GLU A 128 -8.97 13.54 -1.65
CA GLU A 128 -8.06 14.58 -2.13
C GLU A 128 -7.31 14.00 -3.34
N PRO A 129 -7.72 14.36 -4.58
CA PRO A 129 -7.10 13.84 -5.80
C PRO A 129 -5.59 14.09 -5.81
N GLY A 130 -4.82 13.10 -6.25
CA GLY A 130 -3.36 13.16 -6.22
C GLY A 130 -2.72 12.95 -4.85
N ARG A 131 -3.52 12.76 -3.80
CA ARG A 131 -3.02 12.61 -2.42
C ARG A 131 -3.65 11.47 -1.64
N THR A 132 -4.79 10.95 -2.11
CA THR A 132 -5.53 9.87 -1.46
C THR A 132 -5.38 8.58 -2.26
N PHE A 133 -4.91 7.52 -1.61
CA PHE A 133 -4.59 6.24 -2.25
C PHE A 133 -5.10 5.04 -1.44
N ALA A 134 -5.22 3.88 -2.10
CA ALA A 134 -5.49 2.58 -1.50
C ALA A 134 -4.69 1.47 -2.20
N GLY A 135 -4.41 0.38 -1.47
CA GLY A 135 -3.72 -0.81 -1.99
C GLY A 135 -2.40 -0.51 -2.71
N PHE A 136 -2.22 -1.09 -3.90
CA PHE A 136 -1.04 -0.93 -4.76
C PHE A 136 -0.76 0.53 -5.14
N GLY A 137 -1.72 1.44 -4.97
CA GLY A 137 -1.52 2.88 -5.13
C GLY A 137 -0.36 3.43 -4.30
N PHE A 138 -0.08 2.85 -3.12
CA PHE A 138 1.08 3.25 -2.32
C PHE A 138 2.43 2.86 -2.93
N SER A 139 2.52 1.72 -3.64
CA SER A 139 3.75 1.35 -4.36
C SER A 139 4.06 2.32 -5.51
N LEU A 140 3.03 2.77 -6.23
CA LEU A 140 3.19 3.81 -7.25
C LEU A 140 3.53 5.17 -6.64
N ALA A 141 2.89 5.53 -5.53
CA ALA A 141 3.17 6.79 -4.84
C ALA A 141 4.63 6.85 -4.36
N LEU A 142 5.12 5.76 -3.75
CA LEU A 142 6.50 5.64 -3.29
C LEU A 142 7.51 5.76 -4.43
N SER A 143 7.24 5.16 -5.58
CA SER A 143 8.13 5.26 -6.74
C SER A 143 8.32 6.71 -7.18
N ASN A 144 7.25 7.51 -7.17
CA ASN A 144 7.29 8.93 -7.52
C ASN A 144 7.89 9.82 -6.39
N LEU A 145 7.78 9.38 -5.14
CA LEU A 145 8.34 10.07 -3.97
C LEU A 145 9.79 9.70 -3.67
N ARG A 146 10.34 8.65 -4.30
CA ARG A 146 11.60 8.01 -3.91
C ARG A 146 12.74 9.01 -3.63
N LYS A 147 13.02 9.91 -4.57
CA LYS A 147 14.12 10.88 -4.43
C LYS A 147 13.99 11.76 -3.19
N ARG A 148 12.78 12.19 -2.86
CA ARG A 148 12.48 13.01 -1.67
C ARG A 148 12.67 12.19 -0.39
N LEU A 149 12.10 10.99 -0.35
CA LEU A 149 12.18 10.10 0.80
C LEU A 149 13.63 9.67 1.09
N LEU A 150 14.41 9.36 0.05
CA LEU A 150 15.84 9.03 0.18
C LEU A 150 16.69 10.22 0.66
N SER A 151 16.22 11.46 0.49
CA SER A 151 16.87 12.65 1.06
C SER A 151 16.51 12.89 2.55
N GLY A 152 15.74 11.99 3.15
CA GLY A 152 15.28 12.07 4.54
C GLY A 152 13.96 12.83 4.72
N GLU A 153 13.31 13.26 3.63
CA GLU A 153 12.00 13.90 3.72
C GLU A 153 10.94 12.89 4.18
N GLN A 154 10.04 13.32 5.06
CA GLN A 154 8.80 12.60 5.37
C GLN A 154 7.63 13.27 4.67
N VAL A 155 6.75 12.47 4.06
CA VAL A 155 5.64 12.99 3.26
C VAL A 155 4.31 12.48 3.80
N GLN A 156 3.35 13.38 3.98
CA GLN A 156 1.99 13.03 4.37
C GLN A 156 1.09 12.83 3.16
N LEU A 157 0.45 11.66 3.09
CA LEU A 157 -0.63 11.35 2.14
C LEU A 157 -1.91 10.97 2.91
N LYS A 158 -2.97 10.64 2.17
CA LYS A 158 -4.19 10.06 2.72
C LYS A 158 -4.32 8.60 2.28
N ALA A 159 -4.69 7.72 3.19
CA ALA A 159 -5.07 6.34 2.89
C ALA A 159 -6.59 6.19 3.00
N VAL A 160 -7.20 5.48 2.05
CA VAL A 160 -8.52 4.91 2.25
C VAL A 160 -8.35 3.49 2.77
N GLY A 161 -8.95 3.19 3.92
CA GLY A 161 -8.98 1.87 4.51
C GLY A 161 -10.37 1.53 5.03
N PHE A 162 -10.56 0.28 5.46
CA PHE A 162 -11.81 -0.19 6.04
C PHE A 162 -11.55 -0.68 7.46
N SER A 163 -12.48 -0.41 8.37
CA SER A 163 -12.39 -0.84 9.77
C SER A 163 -13.69 -1.51 10.17
N ASP A 164 -13.62 -2.59 10.94
CA ASP A 164 -14.75 -3.25 11.59
C ASP A 164 -15.19 -2.53 12.88
N PHE A 165 -14.38 -1.60 13.39
CA PHE A 165 -14.66 -0.83 14.60
C PHE A 165 -15.05 0.64 14.33
N PRO A 166 -16.06 1.19 15.06
CA PRO A 166 -17.03 0.47 15.91
C PRO A 166 -18.08 -0.30 15.09
N THR A 167 -18.21 0.03 13.81
CA THR A 167 -18.99 -0.70 12.81
C THR A 167 -18.22 -0.69 11.49
N LEU A 168 -18.48 -1.70 10.64
CA LEU A 168 -17.83 -1.79 9.33
C LEU A 168 -18.03 -0.49 8.53
N GLY A 169 -16.93 0.12 8.11
CA GLY A 169 -17.00 1.30 7.27
C GLY A 169 -15.66 1.75 6.70
N PRO A 170 -15.70 2.47 5.56
CA PRO A 170 -14.53 3.12 5.00
C PRO A 170 -14.12 4.32 5.86
N GLN A 171 -12.81 4.54 5.96
CA GLN A 171 -12.20 5.69 6.61
C GLN A 171 -11.08 6.26 5.74
N VAL A 172 -10.94 7.59 5.79
CA VAL A 172 -9.80 8.29 5.19
C VAL A 172 -8.92 8.79 6.31
N VAL A 173 -7.70 8.28 6.38
CA VAL A 173 -6.72 8.61 7.44
C VAL A 173 -5.50 9.27 6.84
N THR A 174 -4.86 10.17 7.59
CA THR A 174 -3.53 10.65 7.21
C THR A 174 -2.53 9.51 7.43
N VAL A 175 -1.58 9.37 6.51
CA VAL A 175 -0.43 8.50 6.67
C VAL A 175 0.84 9.31 6.48
N THR A 176 1.84 9.08 7.32
CA THR A 176 3.20 9.59 7.13
C THR A 176 4.03 8.52 6.44
N ILE A 177 4.74 8.92 5.39
CA ILE A 177 5.61 8.05 4.60
C ILE A 177 7.07 8.46 4.82
N SER A 178 7.92 7.49 5.14
CA SER A 178 9.36 7.67 5.37
C SER A 178 10.19 6.57 4.71
N HIS A 179 11.46 6.88 4.43
CA HIS A 179 12.51 5.89 4.15
C HIS A 179 13.19 5.50 5.47
N GLU A 180 13.37 4.21 5.70
CA GLU A 180 13.83 3.65 6.99
C GLU A 180 15.12 2.84 6.84
N GLY A 181 15.77 2.96 5.70
CA GLY A 181 17.05 2.32 5.41
C GLY A 181 16.97 1.31 4.28
N VAL A 182 18.00 0.48 4.22
CA VAL A 182 18.19 -0.47 3.12
C VAL A 182 18.36 -1.85 3.70
N ASP A 183 17.62 -2.80 3.16
CA ASP A 183 17.65 -4.18 3.63
C ASP A 183 18.13 -5.12 2.51
N ARG A 184 18.72 -6.24 2.92
CA ARG A 184 18.93 -7.42 2.10
C ARG A 184 17.88 -8.46 2.45
N MET A 185 17.39 -9.16 1.44
CA MET A 185 16.40 -10.22 1.60
C MET A 185 16.71 -11.38 0.65
N SER A 186 16.52 -12.60 1.14
CA SER A 186 16.66 -13.81 0.33
C SER A 186 15.32 -14.18 -0.30
N MET A 187 15.22 -14.15 -1.63
CA MET A 187 14.02 -14.54 -2.37
C MET A 187 14.41 -15.50 -3.48
N SER A 188 13.78 -16.68 -3.51
CA SER A 188 14.03 -17.69 -4.56
C SER A 188 15.53 -17.99 -4.78
N GLY A 189 16.27 -18.14 -3.68
CA GLY A 189 17.71 -18.42 -3.69
C GLY A 189 18.61 -17.22 -4.05
N ARG A 190 18.05 -16.02 -4.25
CA ARG A 190 18.80 -14.80 -4.59
C ARG A 190 18.80 -13.82 -3.41
N SER A 191 19.95 -13.20 -3.15
CA SER A 191 20.04 -12.05 -2.25
C SER A 191 19.73 -10.76 -3.02
N LEU A 192 18.65 -10.10 -2.64
CA LEU A 192 18.19 -8.84 -3.25
C LEU A 192 18.33 -7.70 -2.23
N LYS A 193 18.68 -6.51 -2.72
CA LYS A 193 18.79 -5.29 -1.93
C LYS A 193 17.64 -4.36 -2.28
N GLY A 194 17.01 -3.75 -1.28
CA GLY A 194 15.93 -2.80 -1.51
C GLY A 194 15.81 -1.72 -0.44
N ASP A 195 15.36 -0.56 -0.87
CA ASP A 195 15.07 0.57 0.02
C ASP A 195 13.76 0.30 0.76
N ARG A 196 13.79 0.29 2.10
CA ARG A 196 12.64 0.08 2.94
C ARG A 196 11.91 1.40 3.19
N PHE A 197 10.63 1.42 2.87
CA PHE A 197 9.72 2.52 3.19
C PHE A 197 8.66 2.05 4.17
N ILE A 198 8.24 2.96 5.06
CA ILE A 198 7.11 2.75 5.96
C ILE A 198 5.98 3.69 5.57
N VAL A 199 4.76 3.15 5.54
CA VAL A 199 3.52 3.92 5.53
C VAL A 199 2.92 3.79 6.92
N HIS A 200 3.07 4.86 7.71
CA HIS A 200 2.64 4.91 9.11
C HIS A 200 1.27 5.60 9.23
N PRO A 201 0.20 4.91 9.67
CA PRO A 201 -1.10 5.52 9.89
C PRO A 201 -1.11 6.47 11.08
N GLU A 202 -1.56 7.70 10.86
CA GLU A 202 -1.78 8.67 11.93
C GLU A 202 -3.14 8.43 12.58
N ILE A 203 -3.15 7.58 13.60
CA ILE A 203 -4.37 7.28 14.36
C ILE A 203 -4.63 8.42 15.36
N PRO A 204 -5.80 9.08 15.32
CA PRO A 204 -6.18 10.08 16.32
C PRO A 204 -6.11 9.49 17.73
N PHE A 205 -5.63 10.27 18.71
CA PHE A 205 -5.35 9.78 20.07
C PHE A 205 -6.54 9.04 20.71
N VAL A 206 -7.76 9.53 20.52
CA VAL A 206 -8.99 8.91 21.06
C VAL A 206 -9.27 7.53 20.46
N ALA A 207 -8.90 7.30 19.20
CA ALA A 207 -9.12 6.02 18.51
C ALA A 207 -8.05 4.96 18.82
N LYS A 208 -6.87 5.36 19.32
CA LYS A 208 -5.74 4.43 19.62
C LYS A 208 -6.08 3.38 20.67
N PHE A 209 -7.05 3.64 21.55
CA PHE A 209 -7.49 2.68 22.57
C PHE A 209 -8.36 1.56 22.03
N PHE A 210 -8.88 1.71 20.81
CA PHE A 210 -9.85 0.79 20.23
C PHE A 210 -9.40 0.16 18.92
N VAL A 211 -8.52 0.84 18.17
CA VAL A 211 -7.99 0.35 16.89
C VAL A 211 -6.48 0.52 16.87
N LYS A 212 -5.77 -0.58 16.65
CA LYS A 212 -4.36 -0.59 16.31
C LYS A 212 -4.22 -0.87 14.82
N VAL A 213 -3.89 0.15 14.04
CA VAL A 213 -3.56 -0.01 12.63
C VAL A 213 -2.04 -0.24 12.53
N PRO A 214 -1.59 -1.40 12.03
CA PRO A 214 -0.18 -1.68 11.87
C PRO A 214 0.44 -0.83 10.76
N ASP A 215 1.75 -0.60 10.86
CA ASP A 215 2.53 -0.03 9.76
C ASP A 215 2.48 -0.96 8.54
N THR A 216 2.42 -0.37 7.36
CA THR A 216 2.71 -1.08 6.11
C THR A 216 4.15 -0.81 5.73
N ARG A 217 4.89 -1.86 5.33
CA ARG A 217 6.27 -1.76 4.86
C ARG A 217 6.33 -2.11 3.39
N ILE A 218 7.03 -1.30 2.61
CA ILE A 218 7.18 -1.52 1.17
C ILE A 218 8.65 -1.36 0.83
N TRP A 219 9.20 -2.31 0.09
CA TRP A 219 10.55 -2.24 -0.43
C TRP A 219 10.50 -2.00 -1.94
N LEU A 220 11.32 -1.07 -2.40
CA LEU A 220 11.60 -0.89 -3.82
C LEU A 220 13.02 -1.37 -4.16
N THR A 221 13.22 -1.88 -5.37
CA THR A 221 14.53 -2.36 -5.83
C THR A 221 15.58 -1.25 -5.81
N ASN A 222 16.81 -1.62 -5.45
CA ASN A 222 17.99 -0.74 -5.47
C ASN A 222 19.11 -1.44 -6.27
N PRO A 223 19.71 -0.80 -7.30
CA PRO A 223 19.61 0.62 -7.68
C PRO A 223 18.38 0.95 -8.55
N GLU A 224 18.32 2.17 -9.10
CA GLU A 224 17.33 2.59 -10.11
C GLU A 224 17.40 1.74 -11.39
N PRO A 225 16.28 1.55 -12.12
CA PRO A 225 14.94 2.07 -11.84
C PRO A 225 14.27 1.40 -10.64
N ALA A 226 13.37 2.14 -9.96
CA ALA A 226 12.62 1.60 -8.84
C ALA A 226 11.55 0.64 -9.33
N GLY A 227 11.56 -0.60 -8.84
CA GLY A 227 10.50 -1.57 -9.01
C GLY A 227 10.01 -2.07 -7.66
N PHE A 228 8.80 -2.62 -7.62
CA PHE A 228 8.30 -3.34 -6.45
C PHE A 228 9.24 -4.50 -6.08
N LEU A 229 9.60 -4.64 -4.81
CA LEU A 229 10.41 -5.75 -4.32
C LEU A 229 9.67 -6.60 -3.28
N ARG A 230 9.12 -5.95 -2.25
CA ARG A 230 8.40 -6.59 -1.15
C ARG A 230 7.33 -5.67 -0.59
N TRP A 231 6.27 -6.25 -0.06
CA TRP A 231 5.28 -5.56 0.76
C TRP A 231 4.95 -6.39 2.00
N GLU A 232 4.75 -5.73 3.13
CA GLU A 232 4.26 -6.34 4.36
C GLU A 232 3.18 -5.48 5.00
N GLY A 233 2.07 -6.08 5.37
CA GLY A 233 0.94 -5.37 5.97
C GLY A 233 -0.29 -6.27 6.16
N PRO A 234 -1.37 -5.74 6.75
CA PRO A 234 -2.65 -6.41 6.81
C PRO A 234 -3.29 -6.46 5.42
N ILE A 235 -4.00 -7.56 5.10
CA ILE A 235 -4.56 -7.78 3.75
C ILE A 235 -5.52 -6.64 3.34
N VAL A 236 -6.60 -6.42 4.10
CA VAL A 236 -7.50 -5.27 3.88
C VAL A 236 -7.89 -4.59 5.19
N LEU A 237 -8.37 -5.36 6.17
CA LEU A 237 -8.79 -4.84 7.46
C LEU A 237 -7.60 -4.77 8.42
N PRO A 238 -7.53 -3.78 9.33
CA PRO A 238 -6.47 -3.70 10.35
C PRO A 238 -6.34 -4.96 11.21
N THR A 239 -7.42 -5.73 11.35
CA THR A 239 -7.50 -6.98 12.10
C THR A 239 -7.13 -8.22 11.28
N ASP A 240 -6.93 -8.09 9.97
CA ASP A 240 -6.46 -9.18 9.12
C ASP A 240 -5.03 -9.61 9.49
N PRO A 241 -4.67 -10.88 9.25
CA PRO A 241 -3.29 -11.33 9.41
C PRO A 241 -2.32 -10.46 8.61
N ILE A 242 -1.16 -10.17 9.21
CA ILE A 242 -0.05 -9.57 8.48
C ILE A 242 0.51 -10.61 7.52
N VAL A 243 0.52 -10.26 6.23
CA VAL A 243 1.09 -11.07 5.17
C VAL A 243 2.25 -10.36 4.51
N ARG A 244 2.97 -11.09 3.68
CA ARG A 244 4.10 -10.59 2.88
C ARG A 244 3.85 -10.90 1.42
N VAL A 245 4.12 -9.95 0.54
CA VAL A 245 4.17 -10.17 -0.91
C VAL A 245 5.60 -9.99 -1.38
N ASP A 246 6.14 -11.00 -2.07
CA ASP A 246 7.50 -11.00 -2.59
C ASP A 246 7.52 -10.99 -4.12
N LEU A 247 8.38 -10.15 -4.71
CA LEU A 247 8.55 -10.08 -6.16
C LEU A 247 8.91 -11.43 -6.79
N LEU A 248 9.85 -12.16 -6.17
CA LEU A 248 10.27 -13.47 -6.65
C LEU A 248 9.62 -14.57 -5.81
N SER A 249 8.59 -15.19 -6.37
CA SER A 249 7.88 -16.32 -5.75
C SER A 249 8.78 -17.55 -5.59
N GLY A 250 8.82 -18.10 -4.38
CA GLY A 250 9.46 -19.37 -4.04
C GLY A 250 8.81 -19.97 -2.79
N GLU A 251 9.12 -21.23 -2.48
CA GLU A 251 8.48 -21.95 -1.35
C GLU A 251 8.71 -21.27 0.00
N LYS A 252 9.89 -20.66 0.17
CA LYS A 252 10.25 -19.90 1.35
C LYS A 252 11.10 -18.69 0.99
N SER A 253 10.78 -17.54 1.56
CA SER A 253 11.61 -16.34 1.52
C SER A 253 12.17 -15.99 2.89
N GLY A 254 13.38 -15.43 2.91
CA GLY A 254 14.04 -14.95 4.12
C GLY A 254 13.49 -13.62 4.64
N PRO A 255 13.78 -13.28 5.90
CA PRO A 255 13.45 -11.98 6.47
C PRO A 255 14.17 -10.85 5.73
N ALA A 256 13.72 -9.61 5.96
CA ALA A 256 14.48 -8.42 5.60
C ALA A 256 15.51 -8.15 6.71
N GLU A 257 16.79 -8.12 6.35
CA GLU A 257 17.91 -7.87 7.25
C GLU A 257 18.56 -6.54 6.87
N SER A 258 18.81 -5.67 7.85
CA SER A 258 19.47 -4.39 7.59
C SER A 258 20.79 -4.62 6.87
N ALA A 259 20.98 -3.92 5.75
CA ALA A 259 22.19 -4.05 4.93
C ALA A 259 23.42 -3.37 5.56
N GLY A 260 23.27 -2.74 6.73
CA GLY A 260 24.27 -1.82 7.29
C GLY A 260 24.35 -0.52 6.48
N SER A 261 24.67 0.58 7.16
CA SER A 261 24.98 1.88 6.54
C SER A 261 26.33 1.87 5.85
#